data_AF-A0AA37UTM6-F1
#
_entry.id   AF-A0AA37UTM6-F1
#
_cell.length_a   1.000
_cell.length_b   1.000
_cell.length_c   1.000
_cell.angle_alpha   90.00
_cell.angle_beta   90.00
_cell.angle_gamma   90.00
#
_symmetry.space_group_name_H-M   'P 1'
#
loop_
_entity.id
_entity.type
_entity.pdbx_description
1 polymer ?
#
loop_
_entity_poly.entity_id
_entity_poly.type
_entity_poly.pdbx_seq_one_letter_code
_entity_poly.pdbx_strand_id
1 'polypeptide(L)'
;MWDKLDDVKVGVSREKELVENKEFWGCMVERGSQVQRHYDTVESARKLIDIFLSHDHEQSDGPPPQIELAIQREMVDQHKVLESTSAGREVCNKLNEEEAEIETCIAEYHAEMHQIREERGLNMLQELEDLEKQISVAKRKSERILHHRQAEMKKSMETLIRDNFDQDDLEPVEEKKKRLDEEYVAGDPDTQSYYAGGPTSTSTSTRNSQSSNRSSLPSLDRVVSPDASQVMGQRWSKRDQKDISVSMSLRGKYCSLIGPAYSKS
;
A
#
# COMPACT_ATOMS: atom_id res chain seq x y z
N MET A 1 -34.74 35.90 6.52
CA MET A 1 -35.71 36.78 7.21
C MET A 1 -37.08 36.17 7.01
N TRP A 2 -37.89 36.09 8.06
CA TRP A 2 -39.17 35.37 7.99
C TRP A 2 -40.09 35.89 6.88
N ASP A 3 -39.99 37.18 6.55
CA ASP A 3 -40.77 37.83 5.50
C ASP A 3 -40.39 37.46 4.07
N LYS A 4 -39.24 36.82 3.87
CA LYS A 4 -38.75 36.39 2.55
C LYS A 4 -38.95 34.90 2.31
N LEU A 5 -39.72 34.23 3.18
CA LEU A 5 -40.00 32.81 3.04
C LEU A 5 -41.20 32.60 2.13
N ASP A 6 -40.99 31.89 1.03
CA ASP A 6 -42.07 31.51 0.11
C ASP A 6 -43.05 30.51 0.75
N ASP A 7 -42.57 29.67 1.68
CA ASP A 7 -43.38 28.74 2.46
C ASP A 7 -43.10 28.87 3.97
N VAL A 8 -44.12 29.33 4.69
CA VAL A 8 -44.10 29.50 6.14
C VAL A 8 -43.94 28.16 6.87
N LYS A 9 -44.49 27.06 6.33
CA LYS A 9 -44.42 25.74 6.97
C LYS A 9 -42.98 25.21 7.00
N VAL A 10 -42.21 25.46 5.94
CA VAL A 10 -40.79 25.10 5.87
C VAL A 10 -40.00 25.90 6.89
N GLY A 11 -40.28 27.20 7.02
CA GLY A 11 -39.67 28.06 8.04
C GLY A 11 -39.89 27.55 9.46
N VAL A 12 -41.15 27.20 9.79
CA VAL A 12 -41.50 26.64 11.11
C VAL A 12 -40.83 25.30 11.37
N SER A 13 -40.79 24.41 10.38
CA SER A 13 -40.11 23.13 10.53
C SER A 13 -38.61 23.30 10.79
N ARG A 14 -37.97 24.24 10.09
CA ARG A 14 -36.53 24.51 10.24
C ARG A 14 -36.20 25.21 11.56
N GLU A 15 -37.04 26.16 11.98
CA GLU A 15 -36.90 26.77 13.31
C GLU A 15 -37.02 25.71 14.40
N LYS A 16 -38.00 24.80 14.28
CA LYS A 16 -38.17 23.69 15.22
C LYS A 16 -36.94 22.79 15.25
N GLU A 17 -36.40 22.40 14.10
CA GLU A 17 -35.16 21.62 14.01
C GLU A 17 -33.98 22.33 14.69
N LEU A 18 -33.81 23.63 14.45
CA LEU A 18 -32.73 24.41 15.03
C LEU A 18 -32.86 24.51 16.56
N VAL A 19 -34.08 24.64 17.08
CA VAL A 19 -34.37 24.73 18.52
C VAL A 19 -34.29 23.37 19.22
N GLU A 20 -34.70 22.29 18.56
CA GLU A 20 -34.74 20.95 19.18
C GLU A 20 -33.40 20.21 19.07
N ASN A 21 -32.64 20.41 18.00
CA ASN A 21 -31.37 19.73 17.83
C ASN A 21 -30.28 20.37 18.69
N LYS A 22 -29.65 19.54 19.54
CA LYS A 22 -28.55 19.94 20.44
C LYS A 22 -27.29 20.38 19.68
N GLU A 23 -27.08 19.87 18.46
CA GLU A 23 -25.97 20.27 17.59
C GLU A 23 -26.12 21.70 17.05
N PHE A 24 -27.34 22.25 17.05
CA PHE A 24 -27.62 23.62 16.63
C PHE A 24 -27.88 24.53 17.83
N TRP A 25 -29.09 25.07 17.97
CA TRP A 25 -29.43 26.02 19.03
C TRP A 25 -30.02 25.35 20.26
N GLY A 26 -30.36 24.06 20.20
CA GLY A 26 -30.98 23.35 21.32
C GLY A 26 -30.16 23.40 22.60
N CYS A 27 -28.83 23.28 22.51
CA CYS A 27 -27.97 23.41 23.69
C CYS A 27 -28.01 24.82 24.31
N MET A 28 -28.18 25.87 23.51
CA MET A 28 -28.28 27.25 23.97
C MET A 28 -29.66 27.53 24.58
N VAL A 29 -30.71 27.01 23.96
CA VAL A 29 -32.10 27.13 24.44
C VAL A 29 -32.27 26.38 25.77
N GLU A 30 -31.72 25.18 25.90
CA GLU A 30 -31.71 24.41 27.16
C GLU A 30 -31.03 25.18 28.31
N ARG A 31 -30.06 26.04 27.98
CA ARG A 31 -29.34 26.89 28.94
C ARG A 31 -30.00 28.25 29.18
N GLY A 32 -31.22 28.45 28.68
CA GLY A 32 -32.04 29.64 28.90
C GLY A 32 -31.99 30.69 27.80
N SER A 33 -31.36 30.41 26.65
CA SER A 33 -31.42 31.32 25.50
C SER A 33 -32.83 31.36 24.90
N GLN A 34 -33.26 32.53 24.44
CA GLN A 34 -34.57 32.72 23.83
C GLN A 34 -34.47 32.84 22.31
N VAL A 35 -35.46 32.31 21.60
CA VAL A 35 -35.58 32.45 20.14
C VAL A 35 -36.83 33.27 19.85
N GLN A 36 -36.67 34.35 19.08
CA GLN A 36 -37.72 35.30 18.74
C GLN A 36 -37.70 35.60 17.24
N ARG A 37 -38.88 35.73 16.63
CA ARG A 37 -39.02 35.95 15.19
C ARG A 37 -39.03 37.45 14.87
N HIS A 38 -38.30 37.82 13.82
CA HIS A 38 -38.32 39.16 13.23
C HIS A 38 -39.04 39.12 11.88
N TYR A 39 -40.12 39.90 11.76
CA TYR A 39 -41.01 39.95 10.59
C TYR A 39 -40.89 41.30 9.85
N ASP A 40 -39.67 41.83 9.71
CA ASP A 40 -39.32 43.08 8.99
C ASP A 40 -40.24 44.31 9.25
N THR A 41 -40.92 44.30 10.39
CA THR A 41 -41.88 45.32 10.81
C THR A 41 -41.32 46.06 12.00
N VAL A 42 -41.56 47.37 12.05
CA VAL A 42 -41.13 48.24 13.15
C VAL A 42 -41.60 47.71 14.50
N GLU A 43 -42.81 47.13 14.55
CA GLU A 43 -43.37 46.52 15.76
C GLU A 43 -42.57 45.29 16.21
N SER A 44 -42.21 44.39 15.28
CA SER A 44 -41.42 43.21 15.61
C SER A 44 -39.98 43.57 16.03
N ALA A 45 -39.39 44.59 15.39
CA ALA A 45 -38.08 45.11 15.77
C ALA A 45 -38.09 45.73 17.17
N ARG A 46 -39.10 46.54 17.50
CA ARG A 46 -39.26 47.14 18.83
C ARG A 46 -39.42 46.07 19.90
N LYS A 47 -40.26 45.05 19.68
CA LYS A 47 -40.41 43.93 20.61
C LYS A 47 -39.10 43.22 20.92
N LEU A 48 -38.22 43.06 19.92
CA LEU A 48 -36.90 42.47 20.14
C LEU A 48 -36.01 43.37 20.99
N ILE A 49 -36.03 44.68 20.74
CA ILE A 49 -35.26 45.67 21.51
C ILE A 49 -35.76 45.73 22.95
N ASP A 50 -37.07 45.67 23.18
CA ASP A 50 -37.69 45.72 24.51
C ASP A 50 -37.21 44.56 25.41
N ILE A 51 -36.88 43.40 24.84
CA ILE A 51 -36.30 42.25 25.58
C ILE A 51 -34.94 42.62 26.19
N PHE A 52 -34.14 43.43 25.49
CA PHE A 52 -32.82 43.86 25.96
C PHE A 52 -32.88 45.10 26.85
N LEU A 53 -33.94 45.89 26.78
CA LEU A 53 -34.05 47.14 27.53
C LEU A 53 -34.51 46.97 28.99
N SER A 54 -34.94 45.77 29.42
CA SER A 54 -35.43 45.46 30.78
C SER A 54 -36.65 46.30 31.23
N HIS A 55 -37.68 45.66 31.79
CA HIS A 55 -38.87 46.34 32.33
C HIS A 55 -38.60 47.28 33.52
N ASP A 56 -37.39 47.26 34.10
CA ASP A 56 -37.01 48.11 35.23
C ASP A 56 -36.73 49.58 34.82
N HIS A 57 -36.76 49.89 33.53
CA HIS A 57 -36.47 51.24 33.01
C HIS A 57 -37.68 52.17 32.89
N GLU A 58 -38.91 51.68 32.99
CA GLU A 58 -40.07 52.58 32.95
C GLU A 58 -40.12 53.54 34.16
N GLN A 59 -39.30 53.32 35.20
CA GLN A 59 -39.30 54.11 36.44
C GLN A 59 -37.94 54.75 36.79
N SER A 60 -36.90 54.63 35.96
CA SER A 60 -35.61 55.28 36.25
C SER A 60 -35.24 56.30 35.18
N ASP A 61 -35.08 57.58 35.56
CA ASP A 61 -34.57 58.68 34.74
C ASP A 61 -33.08 58.52 34.35
N GLY A 62 -32.55 57.29 34.39
CA GLY A 62 -31.15 56.96 34.17
C GLY A 62 -30.88 56.40 32.77
N PRO A 63 -29.63 56.49 32.28
CA PRO A 63 -29.25 55.84 31.03
C PRO A 63 -29.41 54.31 31.12
N PRO A 64 -29.79 53.64 30.02
CA PRO A 64 -30.00 52.19 30.01
C PRO A 64 -28.72 51.43 30.42
N PRO A 65 -28.83 50.27 31.09
CA PRO A 65 -27.72 49.46 31.52
C PRO A 65 -26.98 48.98 30.28
N GLN A 66 -25.67 49.19 30.28
CA GLN A 66 -24.81 48.62 29.26
C GLN A 66 -24.77 47.09 29.47
N ILE A 67 -25.38 46.36 28.52
CA ILE A 67 -25.19 44.92 28.42
C ILE A 67 -23.80 44.70 27.83
N GLU A 68 -22.80 44.62 28.69
CA GLU A 68 -21.43 44.33 28.29
C GLU A 68 -21.18 42.83 28.32
N LEU A 69 -20.81 42.23 27.19
CA LEU A 69 -20.41 40.82 27.16
C LEU A 69 -19.05 40.67 27.84
N ALA A 70 -18.87 39.61 28.62
CA ALA A 70 -17.60 39.33 29.30
C ALA A 70 -16.40 39.30 28.33
N ILE A 71 -16.60 38.75 27.12
CA ILE A 71 -15.56 38.73 26.07
C ILE A 71 -15.23 40.13 25.55
N GLN A 72 -16.21 41.03 25.46
CA GLN A 72 -16.00 42.41 25.02
C GLN A 72 -15.21 43.18 26.08
N ARG A 73 -15.58 43.03 27.35
CA ARG A 73 -14.82 43.60 28.46
C ARG A 73 -13.38 43.10 28.50
N GLU A 74 -13.18 41.79 28.29
CA GLU A 74 -11.86 41.19 28.30
C GLU A 74 -10.99 41.67 27.13
N MET A 75 -11.54 41.76 25.93
CA MET A 75 -10.77 42.16 24.75
C MET A 75 -10.56 43.67 24.64
N VAL A 76 -11.58 44.47 24.97
CA VAL A 76 -11.58 45.92 24.79
C VAL A 76 -10.97 46.62 26.00
N ASP A 77 -11.51 46.38 27.20
CA ASP A 77 -11.06 47.08 28.41
C ASP A 77 -9.79 46.49 29.00
N GLN A 78 -9.67 45.15 28.98
CA GLN A 78 -8.51 44.45 29.55
C GLN A 78 -7.42 44.14 28.50
N HIS A 79 -7.63 44.55 27.24
CA HIS A 79 -6.71 44.33 26.12
C HIS A 79 -6.21 42.88 25.99
N LYS A 80 -7.04 41.89 26.36
CA LYS A 80 -6.71 40.48 26.21
C LYS A 80 -6.84 40.07 24.74
N VAL A 81 -5.92 39.20 24.31
CA VAL A 81 -6.03 38.50 23.03
C VAL A 81 -7.17 37.48 23.13
N LEU A 82 -7.86 37.18 22.04
CA LEU A 82 -9.00 36.25 22.02
C LEU A 82 -8.70 34.93 22.74
N GLU A 83 -7.53 34.33 22.51
CA GLU A 83 -7.09 33.08 23.13
C GLU A 83 -6.94 33.17 24.65
N SER A 84 -6.66 34.37 25.21
CA SER A 84 -6.53 34.58 26.66
C SER A 84 -7.84 35.03 27.32
N THR A 85 -8.92 35.17 26.55
CA THR A 85 -10.26 35.36 27.09
C THR A 85 -10.78 34.09 27.75
N SER A 86 -11.74 34.20 28.67
CA SER A 86 -12.33 33.03 29.32
C SER A 86 -12.98 32.08 28.32
N ALA A 87 -13.70 32.63 27.34
CA ALA A 87 -14.34 31.83 26.28
C ALA A 87 -13.29 31.24 25.31
N GLY A 88 -12.28 32.03 24.95
CA GLY A 88 -11.19 31.57 24.08
C GLY A 88 -10.42 30.41 24.69
N ARG A 89 -10.09 30.47 25.99
CA ARG A 89 -9.41 29.37 26.68
C ARG A 89 -10.23 28.08 26.70
N GLU A 90 -11.54 28.16 26.90
CA GLU A 90 -12.38 26.95 26.89
C GLU A 90 -12.37 26.27 25.51
N VAL A 91 -12.44 27.07 24.43
CA VAL A 91 -12.36 26.55 23.06
C VAL A 91 -10.98 26.00 22.75
N CYS A 92 -9.91 26.75 23.07
CA CYS A 92 -8.53 26.30 22.87
C CYS A 92 -8.23 25.01 23.64
N ASN A 93 -8.72 24.87 24.87
CA ASN A 93 -8.53 23.63 25.64
C ASN A 93 -9.16 22.43 24.95
N LYS A 94 -10.40 22.55 24.45
CA LYS A 94 -11.06 21.47 23.70
C LYS A 94 -10.32 21.13 22.41
N LEU A 95 -9.85 22.14 21.67
CA LEU A 95 -9.05 21.92 20.47
C LEU A 95 -7.73 21.21 20.78
N ASN A 96 -7.04 21.61 21.84
CA ASN A 96 -5.79 20.97 22.26
C ASN A 96 -6.01 19.51 22.72
N GLU A 97 -7.14 19.22 23.38
CA GLU A 97 -7.54 17.86 23.74
C GLU A 97 -7.75 17.00 22.48
N GLU A 98 -8.51 17.50 21.50
CA GLU A 98 -8.73 16.81 20.22
C GLU A 98 -7.42 16.63 19.44
N GLU A 99 -6.54 17.62 19.41
CA GLU A 99 -5.22 17.52 18.76
C GLU A 99 -4.37 16.42 19.41
N ALA A 100 -4.33 16.35 20.74
CA ALA A 100 -3.60 15.30 21.45
C ALA A 100 -4.15 13.90 21.17
N GLU A 101 -5.48 13.75 21.10
CA GLU A 101 -6.12 12.49 20.69
C GLU A 101 -5.74 12.08 19.26
N ILE A 102 -5.69 13.04 18.33
CA ILE A 102 -5.28 12.77 16.95
C ILE A 102 -3.80 12.37 16.88
N GLU A 103 -2.92 13.07 17.60
CA GLU A 103 -1.49 12.75 17.62
C GLU A 103 -1.21 11.34 18.16
N THR A 104 -1.88 10.96 19.25
CA THR A 104 -1.77 9.61 19.81
C THR A 104 -2.28 8.55 18.83
N CYS A 105 -3.41 8.77 18.16
CA CYS A 105 -3.94 7.87 17.14
C CYS A 105 -2.97 7.70 15.96
N ILE A 106 -2.34 8.78 15.49
CA ILE A 106 -1.34 8.73 14.41
C ILE A 106 -0.12 7.90 14.86
N ALA A 107 0.35 8.12 16.08
CA ALA A 107 1.49 7.39 16.62
C ALA A 107 1.22 5.88 16.73
N GLU A 108 0.05 5.50 17.24
CA GLU A 108 -0.39 4.10 17.31
C GLU A 108 -0.48 3.45 15.93
N TYR A 109 -1.09 4.13 14.96
CA TYR A 109 -1.20 3.64 13.60
C TYR A 109 0.18 3.43 12.95
N HIS A 110 1.11 4.36 13.17
CA HIS A 110 2.48 4.24 12.68
C HIS A 110 3.21 3.04 13.31
N ALA A 111 3.02 2.80 14.61
CA ALA A 111 3.60 1.66 15.30
C ALA A 111 3.05 0.33 14.76
N GLU A 112 1.73 0.23 14.60
CA GLU A 112 1.08 -0.96 14.03
C GLU A 112 1.57 -1.22 12.60
N MET A 113 1.70 -0.18 11.79
CA MET A 113 2.21 -0.31 10.43
C MET A 113 3.65 -0.78 10.35
N HIS A 114 4.48 -0.32 11.30
CA HIS A 114 5.85 -0.79 11.42
C HIS A 114 5.89 -2.28 11.78
N GLN A 115 5.12 -2.69 12.78
CA GLN A 115 5.08 -4.06 13.24
C GLN A 115 4.58 -5.02 12.15
N ILE A 116 3.51 -4.66 11.42
CA ILE A 116 3.01 -5.46 10.29
C ILE A 116 4.07 -5.60 9.19
N ARG A 117 4.87 -4.56 8.93
CA ARG A 117 5.94 -4.62 7.93
C ARG A 117 7.04 -5.58 8.35
N GLU A 118 7.43 -5.54 9.62
CA GLU A 118 8.45 -6.44 10.18
C GLU A 118 7.98 -7.89 10.16
N GLU A 119 6.78 -8.17 10.66
CA GLU A 119 6.20 -9.52 10.67
C GLU A 119 6.07 -10.10 9.25
N ARG A 120 5.58 -9.30 8.29
CA ARG A 120 5.55 -9.72 6.88
C ARG A 120 6.94 -9.99 6.31
N GLY A 121 7.93 -9.17 6.67
CA GLY A 121 9.31 -9.38 6.27
C GLY A 121 9.87 -10.70 6.77
N LEU A 122 9.63 -11.03 8.05
CA LEU A 122 10.03 -12.29 8.67
C LEU A 122 9.34 -13.50 8.03
N ASN A 123 8.02 -13.42 7.83
CA ASN A 123 7.25 -14.50 7.18
C ASN A 123 7.73 -14.75 5.75
N MET A 124 8.01 -13.69 4.98
CA MET A 124 8.54 -13.81 3.62
C MET A 124 9.93 -14.45 3.60
N LEU A 125 10.81 -14.13 4.56
CA LEU A 125 12.13 -14.77 4.67
C LEU A 125 12.00 -16.28 4.96
N GLN A 126 11.08 -16.66 5.84
CA GLN A 126 10.81 -18.06 6.14
C GLN A 126 10.28 -18.82 4.91
N GLU A 127 9.36 -18.22 4.15
CA GLU A 127 8.86 -18.79 2.89
C GLU A 127 9.97 -19.00 1.86
N LEU A 128 10.90 -18.04 1.73
CA LEU A 128 12.05 -18.16 0.83
C LEU A 128 12.97 -19.31 1.24
N GLU A 129 13.21 -19.50 2.54
CA GLU A 129 14.03 -20.61 3.05
C GLU A 129 13.39 -21.98 2.73
N ASP A 130 12.08 -22.10 2.89
CA ASP A 130 11.36 -23.33 2.59
C ASP A 130 11.32 -23.63 1.08
N LEU A 131 11.18 -22.59 0.24
CA LEU A 131 11.29 -22.74 -1.21
C LEU A 131 12.70 -23.18 -1.62
N GLU A 132 13.75 -22.63 -1.02
CA GLU A 132 15.13 -23.05 -1.29
C GLU A 132 15.35 -24.52 -0.93
N LYS A 133 14.83 -24.96 0.22
CA LYS A 133 14.84 -26.38 0.62
C LYS A 133 14.13 -27.24 -0.43
N GLN A 134 12.94 -26.84 -0.89
CA GLN A 134 12.19 -27.58 -1.91
C GLN A 134 12.95 -27.67 -3.24
N ILE A 135 13.54 -26.56 -3.69
CA ILE A 135 14.38 -26.51 -4.91
C ILE A 135 15.56 -27.47 -4.76
N SER A 136 16.22 -27.50 -3.60
CA SER A 136 17.37 -28.37 -3.35
C SER A 136 16.98 -29.87 -3.42
N VAL A 137 15.83 -30.23 -2.87
CA VAL A 137 15.30 -31.61 -2.90
C VAL A 137 14.91 -32.00 -4.32
N ALA A 138 14.18 -31.13 -5.03
CA ALA A 138 13.81 -31.34 -6.42
C ALA A 138 15.04 -31.49 -7.33
N LYS A 139 16.05 -30.65 -7.12
CA LYS A 139 17.33 -30.71 -7.82
C LYS A 139 18.01 -32.06 -7.62
N ARG A 140 18.19 -32.51 -6.37
CA ARG A 140 18.76 -33.83 -6.06
C ARG A 140 17.97 -34.97 -6.70
N LYS A 141 16.64 -34.89 -6.70
CA LYS A 141 15.79 -35.89 -7.36
C LYS A 141 16.01 -35.92 -8.87
N SER A 142 16.08 -34.75 -9.51
CA SER A 142 16.35 -34.65 -10.96
C SER A 142 17.73 -35.18 -11.34
N GLU A 143 18.76 -34.89 -10.53
CA GLU A 143 20.13 -35.39 -10.72
C GLU A 143 20.18 -36.92 -10.64
N ARG A 144 19.47 -37.51 -9.67
CA ARG A 144 19.36 -38.98 -9.56
C ARG A 144 18.71 -39.61 -10.80
N ILE A 145 17.62 -39.00 -11.29
CA ILE A 145 16.92 -39.50 -12.50
C ILE A 145 17.84 -39.39 -13.72
N LEU A 146 18.58 -38.29 -13.87
CA LEU A 146 19.54 -38.10 -14.96
C LEU A 146 20.67 -39.13 -14.89
N HIS A 147 21.25 -39.35 -13.71
CA HIS A 147 22.29 -40.36 -13.51
C HIS A 147 21.78 -41.77 -13.81
N HIS A 148 20.58 -42.11 -13.37
CA HIS A 148 19.97 -43.40 -13.66
C HIS A 148 19.76 -43.60 -15.16
N ARG A 149 19.18 -42.62 -15.85
CA ARG A 149 18.96 -42.66 -17.30
C ARG A 149 20.27 -42.75 -18.09
N GLN A 150 21.33 -42.06 -17.65
CA GLN A 150 22.65 -42.19 -18.26
C GLN A 150 23.24 -43.58 -18.07
N ALA A 151 23.07 -44.21 -16.90
CA ALA A 151 23.53 -45.56 -16.65
C ALA A 151 22.78 -46.60 -17.51
N GLU A 152 21.46 -46.46 -17.64
CA GLU A 152 20.65 -47.31 -18.52
C GLU A 152 21.07 -47.16 -19.98
N MET A 153 21.30 -45.93 -20.45
CA MET A 153 21.79 -45.67 -21.81
C MET A 153 23.15 -46.33 -22.05
N LYS A 154 24.09 -46.23 -21.10
CA LYS A 154 25.40 -46.89 -21.19
C LYS A 154 25.25 -48.40 -21.29
N LYS A 155 24.42 -49.00 -20.44
CA LYS A 155 24.14 -50.44 -20.48
C LYS A 155 23.54 -50.87 -21.83
N SER A 156 22.58 -50.10 -22.35
CA SER A 156 21.99 -50.35 -23.68
C SER A 156 23.01 -50.20 -24.82
N MET A 157 23.95 -49.27 -24.71
CA MET A 157 25.03 -49.12 -25.69
C MET A 157 25.97 -50.32 -25.62
N GLU A 158 26.38 -50.74 -24.42
CA GLU A 158 27.23 -51.91 -24.21
C GLU A 158 26.61 -53.19 -24.75
N THR A 159 25.29 -53.39 -24.62
CA THR A 159 24.60 -54.53 -25.23
C THR A 159 24.61 -54.48 -26.75
N LEU A 160 24.33 -53.32 -27.36
CA LEU A 160 24.40 -53.18 -28.83
C LEU A 160 25.80 -53.45 -29.36
N ILE A 161 26.82 -52.94 -28.68
CA ILE A 161 28.22 -53.18 -29.05
C ILE A 161 28.52 -54.69 -28.96
N ARG A 162 28.08 -55.36 -27.90
CA ARG A 162 28.27 -56.81 -27.73
C ARG A 162 27.55 -57.61 -28.82
N ASP A 163 26.27 -57.35 -29.05
CA ASP A 163 25.47 -58.07 -30.04
C ASP A 163 26.05 -57.90 -31.46
N ASN A 164 26.57 -56.71 -31.79
CA ASN A 164 27.27 -56.46 -33.06
C ASN A 164 28.58 -57.25 -33.16
N PHE A 165 29.37 -57.33 -32.09
CA PHE A 165 30.60 -58.16 -32.08
C PHE A 165 30.29 -59.64 -32.22
N ASP A 166 29.24 -60.13 -31.56
CA ASP A 166 28.82 -61.53 -31.65
C ASP A 166 28.28 -61.88 -33.05
N GLN A 167 27.66 -60.93 -33.77
CA GLN A 167 27.25 -61.12 -35.17
C GLN A 167 28.43 -61.17 -36.15
N ASP A 168 29.49 -60.37 -35.93
CA ASP A 168 30.68 -60.39 -36.77
C ASP A 168 31.49 -61.70 -36.65
N ASP A 169 31.38 -62.38 -35.50
CA ASP A 169 31.96 -63.70 -35.21
C ASP A 169 31.10 -64.88 -35.71
N LEU A 170 29.85 -64.63 -36.11
CA LEU A 170 28.93 -65.65 -36.62
C LEU A 170 28.92 -65.80 -38.15
N GLU A 171 29.66 -64.97 -38.90
CA GLU A 171 30.04 -65.37 -40.26
C GLU A 171 31.10 -66.49 -40.14
N PRO A 172 30.84 -67.70 -40.66
CA PRO A 172 31.84 -68.76 -40.70
C PRO A 172 33.11 -68.21 -41.32
N VAL A 173 34.26 -68.43 -40.67
CA VAL A 173 35.57 -68.06 -41.23
C VAL A 173 35.74 -68.63 -42.64
N GLU A 174 35.08 -69.75 -42.95
CA GLU A 174 35.01 -70.36 -44.29
C GLU A 174 34.22 -69.54 -45.32
N GLU A 175 33.18 -68.81 -44.90
CA GLU A 175 32.37 -67.96 -45.76
C GLU A 175 33.08 -66.62 -46.03
N LYS A 176 33.77 -66.05 -45.02
CA LYS A 176 34.72 -64.94 -45.21
C LYS A 176 35.91 -65.33 -46.08
N LYS A 177 36.48 -66.54 -45.90
CA LYS A 177 37.56 -67.06 -46.76
C LYS A 177 37.10 -67.30 -48.19
N LYS A 178 35.92 -67.90 -48.40
CA LYS A 178 35.36 -68.10 -49.75
C LYS A 178 35.09 -66.78 -50.44
N ARG A 179 34.57 -65.77 -49.74
CA ARG A 179 34.37 -64.44 -50.31
C ARG A 179 35.68 -63.75 -50.66
N LEU A 180 36.70 -63.85 -49.81
CA LEU A 180 38.04 -63.35 -50.09
C LEU A 180 38.73 -64.10 -51.23
N ASP A 181 38.57 -65.42 -51.33
CA ASP A 181 39.15 -66.25 -52.39
C ASP A 181 38.39 -66.08 -53.74
N GLU A 182 37.07 -65.85 -53.73
CA GLU A 182 36.29 -65.46 -54.93
C GLU A 182 36.58 -64.03 -55.39
N GLU A 183 36.82 -63.10 -54.46
CA GLU A 183 37.24 -61.73 -54.75
C GLU A 183 38.70 -61.66 -55.26
N TYR A 184 39.56 -62.60 -54.86
CA TYR A 184 40.96 -62.65 -55.27
C TYR A 184 41.21 -63.39 -56.60
N VAL A 185 40.22 -64.13 -57.13
CA VAL A 185 40.35 -64.87 -58.40
C VAL A 185 39.79 -64.08 -59.61
N ALA A 186 39.18 -62.91 -59.40
CA ALA A 186 38.63 -62.06 -60.47
C ALA A 186 39.30 -60.67 -60.58
N GLY A 187 40.59 -60.55 -60.27
CA GLY A 187 41.36 -59.30 -60.37
C GLY A 187 42.62 -59.44 -61.23
N ASP A 188 42.48 -59.15 -62.51
CA ASP A 188 43.56 -58.96 -63.50
C ASP A 188 44.54 -57.85 -63.01
N PRO A 189 45.87 -57.98 -63.19
CA PRO A 189 46.83 -57.02 -62.66
C PRO A 189 47.01 -55.88 -63.66
N ASP A 190 46.04 -54.96 -63.73
CA ASP A 190 46.24 -53.59 -64.19
C ASP A 190 44.93 -52.80 -64.10
N THR A 191 44.77 -51.96 -63.06
CA THR A 191 44.01 -50.72 -63.23
C THR A 191 44.41 -49.66 -62.21
N GLN A 192 45.06 -48.63 -62.75
CA GLN A 192 45.32 -47.35 -62.13
C GLN A 192 44.10 -46.44 -62.40
N SER A 193 43.36 -45.99 -61.37
CA SER A 193 42.32 -44.93 -61.46
C SER A 193 41.83 -44.57 -60.04
N TYR A 194 42.14 -43.40 -59.47
CA TYR A 194 41.48 -42.08 -59.56
C TYR A 194 40.12 -41.95 -58.80
N TYR A 195 39.96 -40.78 -58.16
CA TYR A 195 38.93 -40.25 -57.23
C TYR A 195 39.17 -40.52 -55.72
N ALA A 196 39.48 -39.54 -54.86
CA ALA A 196 38.95 -38.18 -54.60
C ALA A 196 37.65 -38.17 -53.77
N GLY A 197 37.67 -37.43 -52.66
CA GLY A 197 36.46 -36.97 -51.96
C GLY A 197 36.35 -37.35 -50.49
N GLY A 198 37.18 -36.77 -49.63
CA GLY A 198 36.87 -36.69 -48.21
C GLY A 198 36.05 -35.43 -47.91
N PRO A 199 34.89 -35.51 -47.24
CA PRO A 199 34.31 -34.35 -46.56
C PRO A 199 34.82 -34.33 -45.11
N THR A 200 35.80 -33.48 -44.80
CA THR A 200 35.59 -32.19 -44.13
C THR A 200 34.64 -32.24 -42.94
N SER A 201 35.23 -32.54 -41.79
CA SER A 201 34.72 -32.19 -40.46
C SER A 201 34.44 -30.69 -40.42
N THR A 202 33.16 -30.33 -40.43
CA THR A 202 32.73 -28.94 -40.26
C THR A 202 32.59 -28.63 -38.79
N SER A 203 33.52 -27.81 -38.34
CA SER A 203 33.53 -27.05 -37.12
C SER A 203 32.29 -26.14 -37.04
N THR A 204 31.45 -26.32 -36.01
CA THR A 204 30.64 -25.22 -35.47
C THR A 204 30.92 -25.13 -33.97
N SER A 205 31.99 -24.39 -33.69
CA SER A 205 32.25 -23.76 -32.40
C SER A 205 31.27 -22.61 -32.24
N THR A 206 30.24 -22.79 -31.42
CA THR A 206 29.50 -21.67 -30.84
C THR A 206 29.92 -21.54 -29.39
N ARG A 207 30.89 -20.65 -29.20
CA ARG A 207 31.42 -20.18 -27.93
C ARG A 207 30.34 -19.35 -27.24
N ASN A 208 29.60 -19.93 -26.29
CA ASN A 208 28.78 -19.15 -25.36
C ASN A 208 29.59 -18.92 -24.07
N SER A 209 30.17 -17.73 -23.98
CA SER A 209 30.91 -17.26 -22.81
C SER A 209 29.93 -16.80 -21.73
N GLN A 210 29.66 -17.64 -20.73
CA GLN A 210 29.12 -17.19 -19.45
C GLN A 210 29.76 -17.99 -18.32
N SER A 211 30.87 -17.47 -17.79
CA SER A 211 31.14 -17.49 -16.36
C SER A 211 32.47 -16.80 -16.08
N SER A 212 32.42 -15.73 -15.31
CA SER A 212 33.26 -15.47 -14.14
C SER A 212 33.27 -13.97 -13.90
N ASN A 213 32.62 -13.53 -12.83
CA ASN A 213 33.32 -12.68 -11.88
C ASN A 213 32.69 -12.83 -10.49
N ARG A 214 33.55 -13.33 -9.62
CA ARG A 214 33.42 -13.44 -8.17
C ARG A 214 33.31 -12.05 -7.56
N SER A 215 32.31 -11.89 -6.70
CA SER A 215 32.41 -11.35 -5.34
C SER A 215 33.55 -10.37 -5.03
N SER A 216 33.19 -9.11 -4.78
CA SER A 216 33.84 -8.29 -3.74
C SER A 216 32.80 -7.34 -3.13
N LEU A 217 32.51 -7.56 -1.86
CA LEU A 217 31.77 -6.66 -0.97
C LEU A 217 32.62 -5.41 -0.69
N PRO A 218 32.02 -4.22 -0.54
CA PRO A 218 32.63 -3.15 0.23
C PRO A 218 32.08 -3.16 1.66
N SER A 219 33.00 -3.32 2.58
CA SER A 219 32.89 -3.08 4.01
C SER A 219 32.49 -1.63 4.34
N LEU A 220 31.65 -1.51 5.35
CA LEU A 220 31.35 -0.30 6.12
C LEU A 220 32.63 0.38 6.62
N ASP A 221 32.74 1.69 6.40
CA ASP A 221 33.20 2.60 7.46
C ASP A 221 32.85 4.07 7.20
N ARG A 222 32.47 4.73 8.30
CA ARG A 222 32.38 6.19 8.56
C ARG A 222 31.36 7.05 7.81
N VAL A 223 30.18 7.17 8.43
CA VAL A 223 29.35 8.39 8.38
C VAL A 223 29.91 9.38 9.40
N VAL A 224 30.33 10.55 8.91
CA VAL A 224 30.53 11.77 9.72
C VAL A 224 29.20 12.53 9.69
N SER A 225 28.67 12.87 10.86
CA SER A 225 27.48 13.72 11.04
C SER A 225 27.62 15.07 10.32
N PRO A 226 26.49 15.62 9.85
CA PRO A 226 26.23 17.04 10.02
C PRO A 226 24.95 17.26 10.81
N ASP A 227 25.16 17.96 11.92
CA ASP A 227 24.34 18.95 12.62
C ASP A 227 22.83 19.03 12.30
N ALA A 228 22.05 18.88 13.38
CA ALA A 228 20.61 19.02 13.40
C ALA A 228 20.24 20.50 13.55
N SER A 229 20.10 21.20 12.42
CA SER A 229 19.31 22.43 12.27
C SER A 229 19.27 22.75 10.78
N GLN A 230 18.10 23.16 10.28
CA GLN A 230 17.91 23.78 8.95
C GLN A 230 17.73 22.78 7.78
N VAL A 231 16.47 22.55 7.39
CA VAL A 231 15.92 22.79 6.04
C VAL A 231 14.46 22.31 6.03
N MET A 232 13.54 23.28 6.19
CA MET A 232 12.15 23.16 5.74
C MET A 232 12.10 23.20 4.21
N GLY A 233 11.27 22.36 3.62
CA GLY A 233 10.78 22.51 2.24
C GLY A 233 11.42 21.57 1.23
N GLN A 234 10.93 20.34 1.12
CA GLN A 234 11.07 19.54 -0.09
C GLN A 234 9.72 18.92 -0.51
N ARG A 235 9.35 19.35 -1.71
CA ARG A 235 8.29 18.98 -2.65
C ARG A 235 8.08 17.46 -2.77
N TRP A 236 6.83 17.02 -2.64
CA TRP A 236 6.45 15.61 -2.76
C TRP A 236 6.68 15.08 -4.18
N SER A 237 7.21 13.86 -4.30
CA SER A 237 7.49 13.23 -5.59
C SER A 237 6.22 12.60 -6.16
N LYS A 238 6.10 12.58 -7.50
CA LYS A 238 4.97 11.95 -8.23
C LYS A 238 4.80 10.44 -7.92
N ARG A 239 5.79 9.82 -7.26
CA ARG A 239 5.74 8.41 -6.85
C ARG A 239 4.86 8.24 -5.60
N ASP A 240 4.88 9.20 -4.67
CA ASP A 240 4.12 9.16 -3.41
C ASP A 240 2.61 9.39 -3.64
N GLN A 241 2.22 10.08 -4.71
CA GLN A 241 0.82 10.27 -5.08
C GLN A 241 0.12 9.00 -5.60
N LYS A 242 0.86 8.02 -6.12
CA LYS A 242 0.24 6.79 -6.63
C LYS A 242 -0.19 5.84 -5.51
N ASP A 243 0.57 5.79 -4.41
CA ASP A 243 0.27 4.88 -3.30
C ASP A 243 -0.94 5.35 -2.47
N ILE A 244 -1.20 6.67 -2.43
CA ILE A 244 -2.42 7.23 -1.81
C ILE A 244 -3.67 6.93 -2.67
N SER A 245 -3.53 6.86 -4.00
CA SER A 245 -4.69 6.59 -4.89
C SER A 245 -5.19 5.14 -4.82
N VAL A 246 -4.31 4.19 -4.51
CA VAL A 246 -4.67 2.76 -4.42
C VAL A 246 -5.35 2.44 -3.09
N SER A 247 -4.99 3.14 -2.00
CA SER A 247 -5.59 2.91 -0.67
C SER A 247 -7.00 3.50 -0.52
N MET A 248 -7.36 4.54 -1.29
CA MET A 248 -8.72 5.12 -1.26
C MET A 248 -9.77 4.34 -2.07
N SER A 249 -9.35 3.51 -3.05
CA SER A 249 -10.29 2.70 -3.84
C SER A 249 -10.86 1.49 -3.08
N LEU A 250 -10.15 1.01 -2.05
CA LEU A 250 -10.58 -0.15 -1.25
C LEU A 250 -11.45 0.21 -0.04
N ARG A 251 -11.51 1.48 0.38
CA ARG A 251 -12.42 1.92 1.46
C ARG A 251 -13.87 2.16 1.01
N GLY A 252 -14.14 2.24 -0.29
CA GLY A 252 -15.50 2.44 -0.83
C GLY A 252 -16.41 1.20 -0.82
N LYS A 253 -15.92 0.02 -0.40
CA LYS A 253 -16.69 -1.25 -0.48
C LYS A 253 -16.96 -1.94 0.86
N TYR A 254 -16.46 -1.42 1.98
CA TYR A 254 -16.63 -2.05 3.30
C TYR A 254 -17.33 -1.18 4.34
N CYS A 255 -17.71 0.06 4.02
CA CYS A 255 -18.42 0.95 4.97
C CYS A 255 -19.96 0.87 4.89
N SER A 256 -20.54 -0.06 4.12
CA SER A 256 -22.00 -0.24 4.01
C SER A 256 -22.55 -1.48 4.72
N LEU A 257 -21.73 -2.19 5.51
CA LEU A 257 -22.12 -3.46 6.15
C LEU A 257 -22.16 -3.44 7.68
N ILE A 258 -21.96 -2.29 8.33
CA ILE A 258 -22.11 -2.17 9.78
C ILE A 258 -23.05 -1.00 10.08
N GLY A 259 -24.35 -1.28 10.06
CA GLY A 259 -25.38 -0.41 10.64
C GLY A 259 -25.42 -0.57 12.17
N PRO A 260 -25.94 0.43 12.90
CA PRO A 260 -25.86 0.46 14.36
C PRO A 260 -26.90 -0.47 14.96
N ALA A 261 -26.45 -1.57 15.56
CA ALA A 261 -27.26 -2.44 16.40
C ALA A 261 -26.83 -2.29 17.86
N TYR A 262 -27.13 -1.16 18.50
CA TYR A 262 -27.21 -1.08 19.97
C TYR A 262 -28.29 -0.09 20.40
N SER A 263 -29.46 -0.64 20.69
CA SER A 263 -30.56 -0.03 21.44
C SER A 263 -31.43 -1.17 21.99
N LYS A 264 -31.76 -1.08 23.29
CA LYS A 264 -32.41 -2.07 24.20
C LYS A 264 -31.41 -2.93 24.97
N SER A 265 -31.42 -3.02 26.30
CA SER A 265 -32.43 -2.73 27.34
C SER A 265 -31.79 -2.24 28.63
#